data_AF-A0A7X4GGF6-F1
#
_entry.id   AF-A0A7X4GGF6-F1
#
_cell.length_a   1.000
_cell.length_b   1.000
_cell.length_c   1.000
_cell.angle_alpha   90.00
_cell.angle_beta   90.00
_cell.angle_gamma   90.00
#
_symmetry.space_group_name_H-M   'P 1'
#
loop_
_entity.id
_entity.type
_entity.pdbx_description
1 polymer ?
#
loop_
_entity_poly.entity_id
_entity_poly.type
_entity_poly.pdbx_seq_one_letter_code
_entity_poly.pdbx_strand_id
1 'polypeptide(L)'
;MARITIRIDDALCERLQRRARKVGISVAELLRPAIDQAADPRGGYVYTTQDEILSCVIQTLSIVAASVRRRSPEALEQGMADAKALLEAKGLLGPEDQP
;
A
#
# COMPACT_ATOMS: atom_id res chain seq x y z
N MET A 1 -27.24 -15.03 -11.39
CA MET A 1 -25.83 -14.59 -11.33
C MET A 1 -25.25 -14.68 -12.73
N ALA A 2 -24.66 -13.60 -13.26
CA ALA A 2 -24.03 -13.62 -14.59
C ALA A 2 -22.66 -14.34 -14.52
N ARG A 3 -22.27 -15.03 -15.61
CA ARG A 3 -20.97 -15.73 -15.70
C ARG A 3 -20.13 -15.08 -16.78
N ILE A 4 -18.92 -14.64 -16.41
CA ILE A 4 -17.92 -14.11 -17.35
C ILE A 4 -16.78 -15.13 -17.42
N THR A 5 -16.27 -15.39 -18.63
CA THR A 5 -15.07 -16.22 -18.84
C THR A 5 -13.98 -15.32 -19.40
N ILE A 6 -12.84 -15.24 -18.71
CA ILE A 6 -11.70 -14.42 -19.10
C ILE A 6 -10.53 -15.37 -19.38
N ARG A 7 -9.93 -15.26 -20.57
CA ARG A 7 -8.67 -15.96 -20.89
C ARG A 7 -7.52 -15.09 -20.40
N ILE A 8 -6.63 -15.68 -19.62
CA ILE A 8 -5.41 -15.06 -19.11
C ILE A 8 -4.24 -15.98 -19.42
N ASP A 9 -3.02 -15.44 -19.42
CA ASP A 9 -1.81 -16.26 -19.53
C ASP A 9 -1.64 -17.18 -18.31
N ASP A 10 -0.98 -18.33 -18.53
CA ASP A 10 -0.79 -19.34 -17.49
C ASP A 10 0.02 -18.80 -16.31
N ALA A 11 1.02 -17.94 -16.58
CA ALA A 11 1.84 -17.34 -15.53
C ALA A 11 1.01 -16.43 -14.61
N LEU A 12 0.04 -15.68 -15.15
CA LEU A 12 -0.90 -14.88 -14.36
C LEU A 12 -1.85 -15.80 -13.57
N CYS A 13 -2.36 -16.87 -14.19
CA CYS A 13 -3.19 -17.86 -13.50
C CYS A 13 -2.47 -18.44 -12.28
N GLU A 14 -1.21 -18.85 -12.42
CA GLU A 14 -0.40 -19.37 -11.33
C GLU A 14 -0.14 -18.35 -10.22
N ARG A 15 0.14 -17.09 -10.58
CA ARG A 15 0.31 -16.01 -9.58
C ARG A 15 -0.97 -15.80 -8.77
N LEU A 16 -2.13 -15.79 -9.44
CA LEU A 16 -3.44 -15.63 -8.79
C LEU A 16 -3.74 -16.82 -7.87
N GLN A 17 -3.50 -18.05 -8.33
CA GLN A 17 -3.68 -19.25 -7.50
C GLN A 17 -2.78 -19.23 -6.26
N ARG A 18 -1.49 -18.87 -6.41
CA ARG A 18 -0.57 -18.74 -5.26
C ARG A 18 -1.06 -17.70 -4.26
N ARG A 19 -1.52 -16.54 -4.73
CA ARG A 19 -2.03 -15.48 -3.85
C ARG A 19 -3.29 -15.93 -3.12
N ALA A 20 -4.26 -16.52 -3.83
CA ALA A 20 -5.51 -17.01 -3.24
C ALA A 20 -5.25 -18.09 -2.17
N ARG A 21 -4.32 -19.02 -2.44
CA ARG A 21 -3.89 -20.05 -1.46
C ARG A 21 -3.27 -19.44 -0.21
N LYS A 22 -2.43 -18.39 -0.34
CA LYS A 22 -1.79 -17.74 0.82
C LYS A 22 -2.79 -17.15 1.82
N VAL A 23 -3.95 -16.71 1.34
CA VAL A 23 -5.02 -16.13 2.18
C VAL A 23 -6.22 -17.06 2.37
N GLY A 24 -6.15 -18.31 1.90
CA GLY A 24 -7.17 -19.33 2.13
C GLY A 24 -8.49 -19.15 1.39
N ILE A 25 -8.52 -18.40 0.28
CA ILE A 25 -9.73 -18.13 -0.52
C ILE A 25 -9.61 -18.67 -1.94
N SER A 26 -10.73 -18.70 -2.68
CA SER A 26 -10.72 -19.03 -4.11
C SER A 26 -10.20 -17.88 -4.98
N VAL A 27 -9.71 -18.19 -6.18
CA VAL A 27 -9.31 -17.17 -7.16
C VAL A 27 -10.48 -16.27 -7.55
N ALA A 28 -11.70 -16.81 -7.58
CA ALA A 28 -12.90 -16.01 -7.86
C ALA A 28 -13.16 -14.98 -6.75
N GLU A 29 -13.08 -15.38 -5.48
CA GLU A 29 -13.21 -14.45 -4.34
C GLU A 29 -12.11 -13.39 -4.34
N LEU A 30 -10.89 -13.77 -4.70
CA LEU A 30 -9.77 -12.83 -4.85
C LEU A 30 -10.03 -11.77 -5.93
N LEU A 31 -10.70 -12.12 -7.03
CA LEU A 31 -10.90 -11.22 -8.19
C LEU A 31 -12.19 -10.41 -8.14
N ARG A 32 -13.21 -10.85 -7.39
CA ARG A 32 -14.51 -10.14 -7.30
C ARG A 32 -14.38 -8.65 -6.97
N PRO A 33 -13.56 -8.22 -5.98
CA PRO A 33 -13.42 -6.78 -5.69
C PRO A 33 -12.87 -5.97 -6.86
N ALA A 34 -11.94 -6.53 -7.64
CA ALA A 34 -11.39 -5.87 -8.82
C ALA A 34 -12.42 -5.75 -9.95
N ILE A 35 -13.29 -6.75 -10.10
CA ILE A 35 -14.40 -6.73 -11.07
C ILE A 35 -15.45 -5.70 -10.65
N ASP A 36 -15.81 -5.67 -9.37
CA ASP A 36 -16.77 -4.70 -8.84
C ASP A 36 -16.23 -3.26 -9.01
N GLN A 37 -14.94 -3.03 -8.73
CA GLN A 37 -14.30 -1.74 -8.96
C GLN A 37 -14.26 -1.34 -10.45
N ALA A 38 -13.98 -2.29 -11.35
CA ALA A 38 -13.99 -2.01 -12.78
C ALA A 38 -15.38 -1.62 -13.30
N ALA A 39 -16.44 -2.12 -12.66
CA ALA A 39 -17.82 -1.78 -12.97
C ALA A 39 -18.26 -0.43 -12.35
N ASP A 40 -17.75 -0.08 -11.16
CA ASP A 40 -18.02 1.19 -10.50
C ASP A 40 -16.77 1.77 -9.81
N PRO A 41 -16.06 2.71 -10.46
CA PRO A 41 -14.89 3.36 -9.90
C PRO A 41 -15.17 4.20 -8.64
N ARG A 42 -16.43 4.59 -8.40
CA ARG A 42 -16.88 5.37 -7.23
C ARG A 42 -17.54 4.49 -6.16
N GLY A 43 -17.89 3.25 -6.50
CA GLY A 43 -18.74 2.36 -5.71
C GLY A 43 -18.03 1.44 -4.72
N GLY A 44 -16.70 1.46 -4.66
CA GLY A 44 -15.98 0.63 -3.68
C GLY A 44 -14.59 0.26 -4.10
N TYR A 45 -13.69 1.24 -4.11
CA TYR A 45 -12.31 0.92 -3.76
C TYR A 45 -12.32 0.60 -2.28
N VAL A 46 -12.27 -0.69 -1.93
CA VAL A 46 -11.68 -1.08 -0.65
C VAL A 46 -10.23 -0.66 -0.81
N TYR A 47 -9.93 0.57 -0.34
CA TYR A 47 -8.59 1.00 0.02
C TYR A 47 -7.90 -0.24 0.51
N THR A 48 -6.84 -0.64 -0.19
CA THR A 48 -6.07 -1.79 0.25
C THR A 48 -5.83 -1.56 1.75
N THR A 49 -5.89 -2.59 2.58
CA THR A 49 -5.55 -2.45 4.00
C THR A 49 -4.26 -1.62 4.19
N GLN A 50 -3.38 -1.58 3.19
CA GLN A 50 -2.18 -0.76 3.13
C GLN A 50 -2.42 0.76 3.10
N ASP A 51 -3.46 1.29 2.45
CA ASP A 51 -3.71 2.73 2.40
C ASP A 51 -4.32 3.26 3.70
N GLU A 52 -5.22 2.51 4.32
CA GLU A 52 -5.71 2.80 5.67
C GLU A 52 -4.57 2.68 6.69
N ILE A 53 -3.75 1.63 6.58
CA ILE A 53 -2.54 1.48 7.40
C ILE A 53 -1.58 2.65 7.15
N LEU A 54 -1.35 3.05 5.89
CA LEU A 54 -0.48 4.17 5.55
C LEU A 54 -1.01 5.47 6.13
N SER A 55 -2.32 5.71 6.03
CA SER A 55 -2.99 6.88 6.64
C SER A 55 -2.80 6.91 8.16
N CYS A 56 -3.03 5.78 8.84
CA CYS A 56 -2.80 5.65 10.28
C CYS A 56 -1.32 5.86 10.65
N VAL A 57 -0.38 5.34 9.86
CA VAL A 57 1.05 5.53 10.08
C VAL A 57 1.43 6.99 9.90
N ILE A 58 0.99 7.66 8.83
CA ILE A 58 1.24 9.08 8.59
C ILE A 58 0.69 9.93 9.74
N GLN A 59 -0.55 9.67 10.17
CA GLN A 59 -1.16 10.40 11.28
C GLN A 59 -0.38 10.20 12.59
N THR A 60 0.00 8.97 12.90
CA THR A 60 0.77 8.65 14.11
C THR A 60 2.14 9.33 14.09
N LEU A 61 2.89 9.20 12.98
CA LEU A 61 4.21 9.83 12.83
C LEU A 61 4.13 11.35 12.89
N SER A 62 3.07 11.97 12.35
CA SER A 62 2.85 13.42 12.42
C SER A 62 2.67 13.90 13.86
N ILE A 63 1.88 13.17 14.66
CA ILE A 63 1.67 13.47 16.08
C ILE A 63 2.98 13.31 16.86
N VAL A 64 3.72 12.22 16.60
CA VAL A 64 5.02 11.96 17.22
C VAL A 64 6.01 13.06 16.87
N ALA A 65 6.15 13.41 15.58
CA ALA A 65 7.04 14.47 15.12
C ALA A 65 6.70 15.81 15.79
N ALA A 66 5.42 16.19 15.85
CA ALA A 66 4.99 17.40 16.55
C ALA A 66 5.34 17.37 18.05
N SER A 67 5.23 16.21 18.69
CA SER A 67 5.57 16.02 20.11
C SER A 67 7.08 16.04 20.37
N VAL A 68 7.88 15.44 19.49
CA VAL A 68 9.36 15.44 19.58
C VAL A 68 9.89 16.83 19.29
N ARG A 69 9.40 17.52 18.25
CA ARG A 69 9.80 18.89 17.91
C ARG A 69 9.72 19.86 19.09
N ARG A 70 8.68 19.72 19.92
CA ARG A 70 8.50 20.56 21.12
C ARG A 70 9.48 20.25 22.25
N ARG A 71 10.01 19.01 22.32
CA ARG A 71 10.85 18.51 23.42
C ARG A 71 12.34 18.52 23.07
N SER A 72 12.68 18.14 21.84
CA SER A 72 14.04 18.19 21.29
C SER A 72 13.94 18.30 19.76
N PRO A 73 14.07 19.51 19.21
CA PRO A 73 14.07 19.72 17.77
C PRO A 73 15.28 19.07 17.08
N GLU A 74 16.43 18.99 17.76
CA GLU A 74 17.66 18.40 17.24
C GLU A 74 17.50 16.89 17.01
N ALA A 75 16.82 16.19 17.94
CA ALA A 75 16.53 14.77 17.81
C ALA A 75 15.56 14.49 16.65
N LEU A 76 14.61 15.40 16.39
CA LEU A 76 13.73 15.29 15.23
C LEU A 76 14.52 15.46 13.93
N GLU A 77 15.39 16.46 13.85
CA GLU A 77 16.20 16.74 12.67
C GLU A 77 17.11 15.54 12.33
N GLN A 78 17.83 15.01 13.31
CA GLN A 78 18.67 13.83 13.12
C GLN A 78 17.84 12.61 12.69
N GLY A 79 16.71 12.34 13.35
CA GLY A 79 15.85 11.21 13.00
C GLY A 79 15.26 11.31 11.59
N MET A 80 14.94 12.51 11.12
CA MET A 80 14.48 12.74 9.74
C MET A 80 15.61 12.52 8.72
N ALA A 81 16.83 12.95 9.03
CA ALA A 81 18.00 12.70 8.18
C ALA A 81 18.30 11.19 8.04
N ASP A 82 18.30 10.47 9.16
CA ASP A 82 18.51 9.02 9.20
C ASP A 82 17.41 8.28 8.41
N ALA A 83 16.15 8.69 8.58
CA ALA A 83 15.03 8.12 7.84
C ALA A 83 15.16 8.36 6.33
N LYS A 84 15.54 9.57 5.90
CA LYS A 84 15.77 9.88 4.48
C LYS A 84 16.87 8.98 3.90
N ALA A 85 18.01 8.85 4.57
CA ALA A 85 19.11 8.00 4.13
C ALA A 85 18.69 6.52 3.99
N LEU A 86 17.89 5.99 4.94
CA LEU A 86 17.37 4.62 4.87
C LEU A 86 16.38 4.41 3.71
N LEU A 87 15.52 5.38 3.44
CA LEU A 87 14.56 5.31 2.34
C LEU A 87 15.27 5.39 0.98
N GLU A 88 16.27 6.26 0.86
CA GLU A 88 17.12 6.38 -0.32
C GLU A 88 17.87 5.07 -0.60
N ALA A 89 18.52 4.49 0.42
CA ALA A 89 19.24 3.21 0.29
C ALA A 89 18.32 2.04 -0.13
N LYS A 90 17.01 2.14 0.12
CA LYS A 90 15.99 1.16 -0.28
C LYS A 90 15.33 1.48 -1.62
N GLY A 91 15.69 2.58 -2.28
CA GLY A 91 15.05 3.02 -3.53
C GLY A 91 13.59 3.45 -3.34
N LEU A 92 13.22 3.92 -2.15
CA LEU A 92 11.86 4.33 -1.79
C LEU A 92 11.62 5.83 -1.94
N LEU A 93 12.64 6.61 -2.28
CA LEU A 93 12.53 8.03 -2.64
C LEU A 93 12.56 8.16 -4.16
N GLY A 94 11.67 8.99 -4.71
CA GLY A 94 11.64 9.30 -6.14
C GLY A 94 12.78 10.24 -6.55
N PRO A 95 13.08 10.39 -7.85
CA PRO A 95 14.16 11.24 -8.36
C PRO A 95 13.97 12.75 -8.14
N GLU A 96 12.89 13.22 -7.49
CA GLU A 96 12.53 14.66 -7.38
C GLU A 96 12.72 15.29 -5.99
N ASP A 97 13.52 14.70 -5.10
CA ASP A 97 13.83 15.30 -3.78
C ASP A 97 15.33 15.61 -3.59
N GLN A 98 15.97 16.14 -4.64
CA GLN A 98 17.26 16.84 -4.54
C GLN A 98 17.04 18.33 -4.83
N PRO A 99 17.44 19.24 -3.92
CA PRO A 99 17.31 20.69 -4.11
C PRO A 99 18.17 21.21 -5.27
#